data_AF-A0AAD7TC24-F1
#
_entry.id   AF-A0AAD7TC24-F1
#
_cell.length_a   1.000
_cell.length_b   1.000
_cell.length_c   1.000
_cell.angle_alpha   90.00
_cell.angle_beta   90.00
_cell.angle_gamma   90.00
#
_symmetry.space_group_name_H-M   'P 1'
#
loop_
_entity.id
_entity.type
_entity.pdbx_description
1 polymer ?
#
loop_
_entity_poly.entity_id
_entity_poly.type
_entity_poly.pdbx_seq_one_letter_code
_entity_poly.pdbx_strand_id
1 'polypeptide(L)'
;MVGLKGIPAILSPDLLYTLAKMGHGDELVLADANFPASSTCRYGPTEIRADGLRIPELLEAILQLFPLDTYVDRPAAVMDLVQEDQEGGLVIPMWETYGELLKEAGSDKPLDKVERFAFYERAKKSFAVVATGDTSLYGNLIIKKGVIHPWNKVPPAPSKSLKFFG
;
A
#
# COMPACT_ATOMS: atom_id res chain seq x y z
N MET A 1 -0.91 12.08 -10.99
CA MET A 1 -1.93 12.80 -10.20
C MET A 1 -3.22 12.94 -10.99
N VAL A 2 -4.36 13.08 -10.31
CA VAL A 2 -5.70 13.26 -10.88
C VAL A 2 -6.40 14.48 -10.28
N GLY A 3 -7.37 15.05 -11.00
CA GLY A 3 -8.22 16.15 -10.53
C GLY A 3 -9.69 15.74 -10.49
N LEU A 4 -10.08 14.93 -9.49
CA LEU A 4 -11.43 14.39 -9.34
C LEU A 4 -11.98 14.65 -7.94
N LYS A 5 -13.30 14.89 -7.83
CA LYS A 5 -13.95 15.11 -6.53
C LYS A 5 -13.96 13.81 -5.71
N GLY A 6 -13.50 13.87 -4.46
CA GLY A 6 -13.49 12.72 -3.55
C GLY A 6 -12.39 11.68 -3.81
N ILE A 7 -11.47 11.94 -4.74
CA ILE A 7 -10.33 11.07 -5.04
C ILE A 7 -9.04 11.81 -4.65
N PRO A 8 -8.13 11.19 -3.87
CA PRO A 8 -6.86 11.80 -3.54
C PRO A 8 -6.05 12.18 -4.78
N ALA A 9 -5.65 13.45 -4.87
CA ALA A 9 -5.01 13.99 -6.07
C ALA A 9 -3.68 13.31 -6.40
N ILE A 10 -2.97 12.78 -5.40
CA ILE A 10 -1.65 12.16 -5.61
C ILE A 10 -1.72 10.86 -6.42
N LEU A 11 -2.88 10.19 -6.48
CA LEU A 11 -3.05 8.99 -7.28
C LEU A 11 -2.88 9.31 -8.77
N SER A 12 -2.09 8.52 -9.49
CA SER A 12 -2.01 8.62 -10.95
C SER A 12 -3.25 8.00 -11.62
N PRO A 13 -3.60 8.40 -12.85
CA PRO A 13 -4.64 7.73 -13.62
C PRO A 13 -4.43 6.21 -13.71
N ASP A 14 -3.18 5.78 -13.95
CA ASP A 14 -2.83 4.36 -14.06
C ASP A 14 -2.96 3.60 -12.74
N LEU A 15 -2.58 4.23 -11.62
CA LEU A 15 -2.78 3.65 -10.30
C LEU A 15 -4.27 3.52 -10.00
N LEU A 16 -5.07 4.56 -10.25
CA LEU A 16 -6.52 4.52 -10.03
C LEU A 16 -7.18 3.42 -10.89
N TYR A 17 -6.79 3.30 -12.15
CA TYR A 17 -7.24 2.23 -13.04
C TYR A 17 -6.89 0.84 -12.50
N THR A 18 -5.66 0.67 -12.01
CA THR A 18 -5.18 -0.57 -11.41
C THR A 18 -5.98 -0.93 -10.18
N LEU A 19 -6.16 0.00 -9.23
CA LEU A 19 -6.98 -0.22 -8.02
C LEU A 19 -8.42 -0.61 -8.38
N ALA A 20 -9.00 0.01 -9.42
CA ALA A 20 -10.35 -0.30 -9.88
C ALA A 20 -10.46 -1.69 -10.52
N LYS A 21 -9.41 -2.16 -11.22
CA LYS A 21 -9.37 -3.48 -11.86
C LYS A 21 -9.14 -4.64 -10.88
N MET A 22 -8.43 -4.40 -9.78
CA MET A 22 -8.16 -5.43 -8.78
C MET A 22 -9.47 -6.01 -8.21
N GLY A 23 -9.54 -7.33 -8.09
CA GLY A 23 -10.60 -8.07 -7.41
C GLY A 23 -10.27 -8.36 -5.94
N HIS A 24 -11.19 -9.00 -5.23
CA HIS A 24 -10.92 -9.49 -3.89
C HIS A 24 -9.82 -10.55 -3.91
N GLY A 25 -8.83 -10.40 -3.03
CA GLY A 25 -7.69 -11.29 -2.89
C GLY A 25 -6.47 -10.85 -3.71
N ASP A 26 -6.62 -9.92 -4.67
CA ASP A 26 -5.48 -9.34 -5.37
C ASP A 26 -4.61 -8.54 -4.41
N GLU A 27 -3.31 -8.54 -4.68
CA GLU A 27 -2.30 -7.86 -3.87
C GLU A 27 -1.63 -6.74 -4.65
N LEU A 28 -1.34 -5.64 -3.95
CA LEU A 28 -0.58 -4.49 -4.47
C LEU A 28 0.70 -4.35 -3.65
N VAL A 29 1.84 -4.21 -4.34
CA VAL A 29 3.12 -3.89 -3.70
C VAL A 29 3.36 -2.39 -3.78
N LEU A 30 3.61 -1.75 -2.65
CA LEU A 30 4.24 -0.43 -2.56
C LEU A 30 5.72 -0.65 -2.31
N ALA A 31 6.53 -0.38 -3.33
CA ALA A 31 7.94 -0.70 -3.36
C ALA A 31 8.77 0.53 -2.99
N ASP A 32 9.71 0.36 -2.06
CA ASP A 32 10.72 1.38 -1.74
C ASP A 32 11.72 1.54 -2.90
N ALA A 33 12.55 2.58 -2.84
CA ALA A 33 13.49 2.95 -3.90
C ALA A 33 14.58 1.89 -4.16
N ASN A 34 14.83 0.98 -3.23
CA ASN A 34 15.82 -0.09 -3.34
C ASN A 34 15.22 -1.41 -3.83
N PHE A 35 13.89 -1.53 -3.86
CA PHE A 35 13.21 -2.73 -4.32
C PHE A 35 13.44 -2.96 -5.81
N PRO A 36 13.67 -4.22 -6.25
CA PRO A 36 13.88 -4.55 -7.66
C PRO A 36 12.56 -4.58 -8.45
N ALA A 37 11.83 -3.45 -8.49
CA ALA A 37 10.49 -3.34 -9.08
C ALA A 37 10.48 -3.79 -10.55
N SER A 38 11.37 -3.25 -11.38
CA SER A 38 11.41 -3.56 -12.81
C SER A 38 11.68 -5.05 -13.09
N SER A 39 12.61 -5.68 -12.36
CA SER A 39 12.88 -7.11 -12.50
C SER A 39 11.73 -7.98 -11.98
N THR A 40 11.06 -7.55 -10.91
CA THR A 40 9.88 -8.24 -10.35
C THR A 40 8.71 -8.22 -11.32
N CYS A 41 8.46 -7.07 -11.97
CA CYS A 41 7.35 -6.90 -12.91
C CYS A 41 7.49 -7.73 -14.20
N ARG A 42 8.71 -8.16 -14.56
CA ARG A 42 8.91 -9.10 -15.67
C ARG A 42 8.26 -10.48 -15.45
N TYR A 43 7.87 -10.80 -14.21
CA TYR A 43 7.21 -12.07 -13.88
C TYR A 43 5.68 -12.01 -13.93
N GLY A 44 5.07 -10.84 -14.16
CA GLY A 44 3.61 -10.73 -14.19
C GLY A 44 3.03 -9.39 -13.78
N PRO A 45 3.39 -8.82 -12.60
CA PRO A 45 2.68 -7.64 -12.09
C PRO A 45 2.89 -6.43 -12.98
N THR A 46 1.88 -5.56 -13.03
CA THR A 46 1.99 -4.28 -13.72
C THR A 46 2.95 -3.35 -12.97
N GLU A 47 3.95 -2.81 -13.66
CA GLU A 47 4.83 -1.77 -13.09
C GLU A 47 4.15 -0.40 -13.17
N ILE A 48 4.03 0.28 -12.03
CA ILE A 48 3.49 1.64 -11.94
C ILE A 48 4.55 2.52 -11.28
N ARG A 49 4.79 3.70 -11.86
CA ARG A 49 5.80 4.64 -11.39
C ARG A 49 5.19 5.75 -10.54
N ALA A 50 5.74 5.93 -9.36
CA ALA A 50 5.40 6.97 -8.39
C ALA A 50 6.67 7.53 -7.73
N ASP A 51 7.75 7.69 -8.51
CA ASP A 51 9.10 8.01 -8.06
C ASP A 51 9.22 9.26 -7.17
N GLY A 52 8.28 10.20 -7.26
CA GLY A 52 8.27 11.43 -6.46
C GLY A 52 7.46 11.36 -5.15
N LEU A 53 6.89 10.19 -4.82
CA LEU A 53 6.05 10.00 -3.64
C LEU A 53 6.71 9.04 -2.66
N ARG A 54 6.41 9.19 -1.36
CA ARG A 54 6.76 8.18 -0.37
C ARG A 54 5.58 7.25 -0.08
N ILE A 55 5.87 6.13 0.55
CA ILE A 55 4.88 5.09 0.79
C ILE A 55 3.81 5.52 1.79
N PRO A 56 4.11 6.21 2.92
CA PRO A 56 3.05 6.65 3.84
C PRO A 56 1.97 7.51 3.21
N GLU A 57 2.34 8.55 2.44
CA GLU A 57 1.35 9.44 1.81
C GLU A 57 0.56 8.69 0.74
N LEU A 58 1.24 7.81 -0.01
CA LEU A 58 0.58 7.00 -1.04
C LEU A 58 -0.36 5.95 -0.44
N LEU A 59 0.03 5.31 0.66
CA LEU A 59 -0.77 4.34 1.40
C LEU A 59 -2.02 5.00 1.97
N GLU A 60 -1.89 6.15 2.63
CA GLU A 60 -3.03 6.93 3.14
C GLU A 60 -4.04 7.24 2.00
N ALA A 61 -3.55 7.68 0.84
CA ALA A 61 -4.39 7.95 -0.32
C ALA A 61 -5.07 6.70 -0.89
N ILE A 62 -4.35 5.57 -0.97
CA ILE A 62 -4.89 4.30 -1.49
C ILE A 62 -5.99 3.78 -0.56
N LEU A 63 -5.77 3.79 0.76
CA LEU A 63 -6.70 3.24 1.75
C LEU A 63 -8.05 3.96 1.80
N GLN A 64 -8.16 5.20 1.32
CA GLN A 64 -9.45 5.88 1.14
C GLN A 64 -10.37 5.20 0.12
N LEU A 65 -9.80 4.42 -0.82
CA LEU A 65 -10.53 3.76 -1.90
C LEU A 65 -10.41 2.23 -1.87
N PHE A 66 -9.42 1.71 -1.14
CA PHE A 66 -9.01 0.31 -1.18
C PHE A 66 -9.46 -0.43 0.10
N PRO A 67 -10.51 -1.26 0.05
CA PRO A 67 -10.89 -2.07 1.19
C PRO A 67 -9.80 -3.12 1.46
N LEU A 68 -9.35 -3.26 2.71
CA LEU A 68 -8.45 -4.32 3.11
C LEU A 68 -9.19 -5.64 3.31
N ASP A 69 -8.51 -6.76 3.07
CA ASP A 69 -9.09 -8.09 3.20
C ASP A 69 -9.38 -8.48 4.66
N THR A 70 -10.66 -8.56 5.00
CA THR A 70 -11.11 -8.92 6.34
C THR A 70 -11.11 -10.44 6.58
N TYR A 71 -10.96 -11.28 5.56
CA TYR A 71 -11.02 -12.75 5.67
C TYR A 71 -9.66 -13.41 5.96
N VAL A 72 -8.58 -12.64 5.95
CA VAL A 72 -7.22 -13.13 6.27
C VAL A 72 -6.71 -12.53 7.57
N ASP A 73 -5.91 -13.26 8.34
CA ASP A 73 -5.39 -12.74 9.62
C ASP A 73 -4.47 -11.52 9.46
N ARG A 74 -3.80 -11.42 8.30
CA ARG A 74 -2.84 -10.35 8.00
C ARG A 74 -3.00 -9.84 6.56
N PRO A 75 -3.79 -8.77 6.35
CA PRO A 75 -4.04 -8.21 5.01
C PRO A 75 -2.90 -7.34 4.50
N ALA A 76 -1.89 -7.07 5.33
CA ALA A 76 -0.73 -6.27 5.00
C ALA A 76 0.55 -7.00 5.42
N ALA A 77 1.60 -6.93 4.60
CA ALA A 77 2.86 -7.62 4.82
C ALA A 77 4.06 -6.74 4.50
N VAL A 78 5.09 -6.79 5.34
CA VAL A 78 6.39 -6.15 5.15
C VAL A 78 7.48 -7.20 5.00
N MET A 79 8.60 -6.81 4.43
CA MET A 79 9.80 -7.65 4.37
C MET A 79 10.45 -7.67 5.75
N ASP A 80 10.67 -8.86 6.32
CA ASP A 80 11.34 -9.00 7.61
C ASP A 80 12.84 -8.69 7.51
N LEU A 81 13.44 -8.33 8.64
CA LEU A 81 14.87 -8.08 8.78
C LEU A 81 15.66 -9.37 8.50
N VAL A 82 16.78 -9.25 7.79
CA VAL A 82 17.76 -10.34 7.72
C VAL A 82 18.45 -10.54 9.07
N GLN A 83 19.03 -11.71 9.30
CA GLN A 83 19.61 -12.08 10.59
C GLN A 83 20.65 -11.06 11.07
N GLU A 84 21.50 -10.57 10.18
CA GLU A 84 22.56 -9.60 10.49
C GLU A 84 21.99 -8.27 11.01
N ASP A 85 20.88 -7.80 10.42
CA ASP A 85 20.22 -6.56 10.85
C ASP A 85 19.44 -6.75 12.16
N GLN A 86 18.89 -7.95 12.40
CA GLN A 86 18.27 -8.31 13.68
C GLN A 86 19.31 -8.34 14.81
N GLU A 87 20.44 -9.00 14.60
CA GLU A 87 21.56 -9.06 15.55
C GLU A 87 22.17 -7.68 15.79
N GLY A 88 22.20 -6.82 14.75
CA GLY A 88 22.60 -5.42 14.83
C GLY A 88 21.60 -4.52 15.56
N GLY A 89 20.42 -5.02 15.93
CA GLY A 89 19.38 -4.25 16.62
C GLY A 89 18.73 -3.17 15.75
N LEU A 90 18.69 -3.36 14.43
CA LEU A 90 18.06 -2.40 13.52
C LEU A 90 16.56 -2.31 13.81
N VAL A 91 16.08 -1.08 14.02
CA VAL A 91 14.66 -0.77 14.18
C VAL A 91 14.15 -0.16 12.89
N ILE A 92 12.92 -0.52 12.49
CA ILE A 92 12.24 0.01 11.31
C ILE A 92 11.03 0.84 11.74
N PRO A 93 11.20 2.15 12.00
CA PRO A 93 10.09 3.04 12.41
C PRO A 93 8.93 3.05 11.42
N MET A 94 9.23 2.81 10.15
CA MET A 94 8.24 2.83 9.08
C MET A 94 7.11 1.80 9.27
N TRP A 95 7.39 0.67 9.93
CA TRP A 95 6.38 -0.35 10.20
C TRP A 95 5.33 0.12 11.20
N GLU A 96 5.69 0.98 12.15
CA GLU A 96 4.74 1.58 13.08
C GLU A 96 3.80 2.53 12.34
N THR A 97 4.35 3.40 11.49
CA THR A 97 3.56 4.29 10.63
C THR A 97 2.57 3.52 9.74
N TYR A 98 2.99 2.40 9.15
CA TYR A 98 2.05 1.56 8.38
C TYR A 98 0.96 0.96 9.25
N GLY A 99 1.30 0.48 10.45
CA GLY A 99 0.32 -0.04 11.41
C GLY A 99 -0.74 1.01 11.78
N GLU A 100 -0.32 2.25 12.02
CA GLU A 100 -1.22 3.37 12.33
C GLU A 100 -2.16 3.68 11.16
N LEU A 101 -1.64 3.81 9.95
CA LEU A 101 -2.44 4.09 8.74
C LEU A 101 -3.45 2.97 8.44
N LEU A 102 -3.04 1.71 8.60
CA LEU A 102 -3.92 0.55 8.42
C LEU A 102 -5.04 0.53 9.47
N LYS A 103 -4.72 0.88 10.72
CA LYS A 103 -5.68 0.99 11.82
C LYS A 103 -6.68 2.10 11.58
N GLU A 104 -6.24 3.28 11.14
CA GLU A 104 -7.13 4.40 10.76
C GLU A 104 -8.06 4.02 9.60
N ALA A 105 -7.61 3.14 8.70
CA ALA A 105 -8.41 2.57 7.62
C ALA A 105 -9.33 1.40 8.07
N GLY A 106 -9.38 1.08 9.36
CA GLY A 106 -10.27 0.07 9.93
C GLY A 106 -9.69 -1.34 10.03
N SER A 107 -8.37 -1.50 9.96
CA SER A 107 -7.69 -2.79 10.14
C SER A 107 -6.73 -2.77 11.33
N ASP A 108 -7.16 -3.29 12.48
CA ASP A 108 -6.32 -3.51 13.68
C ASP A 108 -5.42 -4.76 13.59
N LYS A 109 -5.36 -5.41 12.42
CA LYS A 109 -4.58 -6.63 12.22
C LYS A 109 -3.08 -6.32 12.15
N PRO A 110 -2.21 -7.14 12.77
CA PRO A 110 -0.78 -6.91 12.74
C PRO A 110 -0.20 -7.10 11.34
N LEU A 111 0.90 -6.40 11.06
CA LEU A 111 1.69 -6.62 9.85
C LEU A 111 2.24 -8.06 9.82
N ASP A 112 2.19 -8.66 8.63
CA ASP A 112 2.90 -9.89 8.38
C ASP A 112 4.38 -9.61 8.11
N LYS A 113 5.28 -10.26 8.84
CA LYS A 113 6.72 -10.14 8.61
C LYS A 113 7.16 -11.33 7.77
N VAL A 114 7.53 -11.07 6.53
CA VAL A 114 7.81 -12.11 5.54
C VAL A 114 9.29 -12.13 5.23
N GLU A 115 9.92 -13.30 5.32
CA GLU A 115 11.32 -13.50 4.92
C GLU A 115 11.58 -12.92 3.52
N ARG A 116 12.75 -12.32 3.33
CA ARG A 116 13.13 -11.56 2.13
C ARG A 116 12.83 -12.26 0.80
N PHE A 117 13.26 -13.50 0.62
CA PHE A 117 13.03 -14.23 -0.62
C PHE A 117 11.56 -14.63 -0.77
N ALA A 118 10.89 -15.04 0.31
CA ALA A 118 9.46 -15.29 0.30
C ALA A 118 8.65 -14.01 -0.07
N PHE A 119 9.09 -12.83 0.37
CA PHE A 119 8.50 -11.55 -0.01
C PHE A 119 8.63 -11.30 -1.51
N TYR A 120 9.81 -11.55 -2.10
CA TYR A 120 9.99 -11.44 -3.56
C TYR A 120 9.10 -12.42 -4.33
N GLU A 121 8.98 -13.67 -3.88
CA GLU A 121 8.08 -14.65 -4.51
C GLU A 121 6.60 -14.26 -4.42
N ARG A 122 6.19 -13.64 -3.31
CA ARG A 122 4.85 -13.08 -3.17
C ARG A 122 4.64 -11.87 -4.08
N ALA A 123 5.61 -10.96 -4.14
CA ALA A 123 5.56 -9.76 -4.98
C ALA A 123 5.44 -10.11 -6.47
N LYS A 124 6.12 -11.16 -6.96
CA LYS A 124 5.99 -11.66 -8.34
C LYS A 124 4.58 -12.14 -8.70
N LYS A 125 3.76 -12.48 -7.69
CA LYS A 125 2.38 -12.96 -7.85
C LYS A 125 1.33 -11.86 -7.58
N SER A 126 1.78 -10.66 -7.21
CA SER A 126 0.89 -9.52 -7.00
C SER A 126 0.26 -9.06 -8.32
N PHE A 127 -0.79 -8.26 -8.23
CA PHE A 127 -1.43 -7.67 -9.41
C PHE A 127 -0.58 -6.54 -10.01
N ALA A 128 0.02 -5.72 -9.14
CA ALA A 128 0.86 -4.61 -9.54
C ALA A 128 1.90 -4.25 -8.47
N VAL A 129 2.99 -3.63 -8.93
CA VAL A 129 4.03 -3.03 -8.09
C VAL A 129 4.09 -1.54 -8.39
N VAL A 130 3.95 -0.72 -7.36
CA VAL A 130 4.14 0.72 -7.44
C VAL A 130 5.54 1.06 -6.95
N ALA A 131 6.44 1.40 -7.87
CA ALA A 131 7.79 1.86 -7.54
C ALA A 131 7.74 3.31 -7.06
N THR A 132 8.09 3.53 -5.79
CA THR A 132 8.07 4.84 -5.15
C THR A 132 9.47 5.43 -5.01
N GLY A 133 9.56 6.68 -4.56
CA GLY A 133 10.81 7.32 -4.16
C GLY A 133 11.16 7.15 -2.69
N ASP A 134 10.47 6.27 -1.95
CA ASP A 134 10.69 6.11 -0.52
C ASP A 134 12.06 5.46 -0.25
N THR A 135 12.93 6.15 0.47
CA THR A 135 14.30 5.69 0.76
C THR A 135 14.41 4.94 2.08
N SER A 136 13.30 4.71 2.78
CA SER A 136 13.28 3.99 4.05
C SER A 136 13.71 2.54 3.87
N LEU A 137 14.61 2.06 4.73
CA LEU A 137 15.01 0.66 4.76
C LEU A 137 13.82 -0.22 5.14
N TYR A 138 13.67 -1.37 4.48
CA TYR A 138 12.56 -2.30 4.69
C TYR A 138 11.17 -1.63 4.57
N GLY A 139 11.06 -0.63 3.68
CA GLY A 139 9.83 0.14 3.45
C GLY A 139 8.80 -0.59 2.59
N ASN A 140 9.18 -1.69 1.93
CA ASN A 140 8.26 -2.45 1.08
C ASN A 140 7.03 -2.93 1.84
N LEU A 141 5.86 -2.68 1.27
CA LEU A 141 4.57 -3.08 1.82
C LEU A 141 3.73 -3.78 0.75
N ILE A 142 3.15 -4.93 1.10
CA ILE A 142 2.11 -5.60 0.31
C ILE A 142 0.78 -5.38 1.02
N ILE A 143 -0.25 -4.95 0.30
CA ILE A 143 -1.63 -4.89 0.81
C ILE A 143 -2.56 -5.76 -0.04
N LYS A 144 -3.51 -6.43 0.62
CA LYS A 144 -4.46 -7.36 0.00
C LYS A 144 -5.87 -6.77 -0.05
N LYS A 145 -6.49 -6.80 -1.23
CA LYS A 145 -7.82 -6.22 -1.46
C LYS A 145 -8.92 -7.10 -0.87
N GLY A 146 -9.78 -6.48 -0.08
CA GLY A 146 -10.98 -7.06 0.49
C GLY A 146 -12.21 -6.90 -0.38
N VAL A 147 -13.36 -6.99 0.28
CA VAL A 147 -14.69 -6.85 -0.32
C VAL A 147 -15.35 -5.55 0.11
N ILE A 148 -16.17 -4.97 -0.77
CA ILE A 148 -17.10 -3.90 -0.39
C ILE A 148 -18.47 -4.56 -0.25
N HIS A 149 -19.02 -4.56 0.97
CA HIS A 149 -20.37 -5.07 1.17
C HIS A 149 -21.40 -4.12 0.55
N PRO A 150 -22.44 -4.63 -0.13
CA PRO A 150 -23.44 -3.81 -0.82
C PRO A 150 -24.24 -2.86 0.11
N TRP A 151 -24.16 -3.08 1.42
CA TRP A 151 -24.82 -2.27 2.45
C TRP A 151 -23.90 -1.19 3.05
N ASN A 152 -22.58 -1.29 2.85
CA ASN A 152 -21.64 -0.20 3.12
C ASN A 152 -21.75 0.78 1.95
N LYS A 153 -22.78 1.63 1.98
CA LYS A 153 -22.80 2.84 1.15
C LYS A 153 -21.52 3.61 1.43
N VAL A 154 -20.82 4.02 0.37
CA VAL A 154 -19.70 4.96 0.42
C VAL A 154 -20.06 6.05 1.45
N PRO A 155 -19.29 6.21 2.55
CA PRO A 155 -19.60 7.25 3.50
C PRO A 155 -19.62 8.59 2.75
N PRO A 156 -20.58 9.49 3.04
CA PRO A 156 -20.62 10.78 2.39
C PRO A 156 -19.25 11.46 2.57
N ALA A 157 -18.73 12.06 1.50
CA ALA A 157 -17.45 12.76 1.54
C ALA A 157 -17.42 13.69 2.76
N PRO A 158 -16.31 13.72 3.54
CA PRO A 158 -16.25 14.58 4.71
C PRO A 158 -16.49 16.02 4.28
N SER A 159 -17.53 16.65 4.85
CA SER A 159 -17.82 18.06 4.61
C SER A 159 -16.70 18.88 5.25
N LYS A 160 -15.63 19.17 4.51
CA LYS A 160 -14.74 20.27 4.90
C LYS A 160 -15.58 21.53 4.79
N SER A 161 -15.98 22.08 5.94
CA SER A 161 -16.54 23.43 6.02
C SER A 161 -15.56 24.37 5.30
N LEU A 162 -15.96 24.91 4.14
CA LEU A 162 -15.25 26.01 3.53
C LEU A 162 -15.30 27.17 4.52
N LYS A 163 -14.20 27.37 5.27
CA LYS A 163 -13.93 28.66 5.85
C LYS A 163 -13.51 29.55 4.69
N PHE A 164 -14.48 30.29 4.15
CA PHE A 164 -14.18 31.48 3.37
C PHE A 164 -13.41 32.43 4.31
N PHE A 165 -12.12 32.60 4.06
CA PHE A 165 -11.39 33.73 4.63
C PHE A 165 -11.81 34.97 3.83
N GLY A 166 -12.46 35.89 4.52
CA GLY A 166 -12.65 37.28 4.08
C GLY A 166 -11.47 38.15 4.45
#